data_AF-A0A9X5XGE2-F1
#
_entry.id   AF-A0A9X5XGE2-F1
#
_cell.length_a   1.000
_cell.length_b   1.000
_cell.length_c   1.000
_cell.angle_alpha   90.00
_cell.angle_beta   90.00
_cell.angle_gamma   90.00
#
_symmetry.space_group_name_H-M   'P 1'
#
loop_
_entity.id
_entity.type
_entity.pdbx_description
1 polymer ?
#
loop_
_entity_poly.entity_id
_entity_poly.type
_entity_poly.pdbx_seq_one_letter_code
_entity_poly.pdbx_strand_id
1 'polypeptide(L)' 'DFALKDKAGKITKWLRERKSNELTWRGTFGPKDSSLGTVYYANGTEKAAGNGFTIKIVRAPDKHKYGYYVQTCFPN' A
#
# COMPACT_ATOMS: atom_id res chain seq x y z
N ASP A 1 -7.45 0.07 -5.98
CA ASP A 1 -8.52 0.27 -5.00
C ASP A 1 -8.49 -0.60 -3.75
N PHE A 2 -8.32 -1.92 -3.83
CA PHE A 2 -8.44 -2.82 -2.67
C PHE A 2 -7.70 -2.35 -1.41
N ALA A 3 -6.41 -2.01 -1.52
CA ALA A 3 -5.57 -1.55 -0.41
C ALA A 3 -6.04 -0.24 0.26
N LEU A 4 -6.76 0.61 -0.47
CA LEU A 4 -7.26 1.91 0.00
C LEU A 4 -8.69 1.81 0.54
N LYS A 5 -9.52 0.94 -0.05
CA LYS A 5 -10.95 0.78 0.29
C LYS A 5 -11.14 0.42 1.76
N ASP A 6 -10.39 -0.54 2.26
CA ASP A 6 -10.49 -1.02 3.65
C ASP A 6 -9.85 -0.05 4.67
N LYS A 7 -9.14 0.97 4.18
CA LYS A 7 -8.44 1.96 5.02
C LYS A 7 -8.97 3.38 4.85
N ALA A 8 -10.09 3.57 4.13
CA ALA A 8 -10.68 4.88 3.89
C ALA A 8 -10.88 5.69 5.18
N GLY A 9 -11.45 5.09 6.23
CA GLY A 9 -11.64 5.77 7.52
C GLY A 9 -10.31 6.18 8.19
N LYS A 10 -9.28 5.34 8.10
CA LYS A 10 -7.93 5.63 8.62
C LYS A 10 -7.29 6.79 7.85
N ILE A 11 -7.42 6.80 6.53
CA ILE A 11 -6.90 7.85 5.66
C ILE A 11 -7.60 9.18 5.94
N THR A 12 -8.93 9.20 6.05
CA THR A 12 -9.71 10.41 6.38
C THR A 12 -9.32 10.98 7.74
N LYS A 13 -9.20 10.12 8.77
CA LYS A 13 -8.74 10.55 10.11
C LYS A 13 -7.33 11.14 10.02
N TRP A 14 -6.41 10.46 9.34
CA TRP A 14 -5.05 10.94 9.14
C TRP A 14 -5.03 12.29 8.41
N LEU A 15 -5.76 12.46 7.31
CA LEU A 15 -5.90 13.71 6.57
C LEU A 15 -6.36 14.87 7.46
N ARG A 16 -7.31 14.63 8.36
CA ARG A 16 -7.82 15.62 9.31
C ARG A 16 -6.82 15.98 10.41
N GLU A 17 -6.11 14.99 10.97
CA GLU A 17 -5.24 15.21 12.14
C GLU A 17 -3.95 15.98 11.84
N ARG A 18 -3.46 15.97 10.59
CA ARG A 18 -2.26 16.70 10.14
C ARG A 18 -0.98 16.45 10.95
N LYS A 19 -0.90 15.33 11.69
CA LYS A 19 0.25 14.98 12.54
C LYS A 19 1.48 14.47 11.79
N SER A 20 1.33 13.93 10.58
CA SER A 20 2.43 13.42 9.75
C SER A 20 2.16 13.62 8.27
N ASN A 21 3.20 13.88 7.47
CA ASN A 21 3.08 14.04 6.01
C ASN A 21 2.90 12.71 5.27
N GLU A 22 3.18 11.59 5.94
CA GLU A 22 3.21 10.26 5.35
C GLU A 22 2.37 9.29 6.19
N LEU A 23 1.75 8.32 5.52
CA LEU A 23 1.05 7.21 6.16
C LEU A 23 1.44 5.90 5.47
N THR A 24 1.95 4.96 6.25
CA THR A 24 2.36 3.64 5.78
C THR A 24 1.57 2.55 6.50
N TRP A 25 1.19 1.49 5.79
CA TRP A 25 0.65 0.29 6.39
C TRP A 25 0.96 -0.95 5.56
N ARG A 26 0.84 -2.10 6.20
CA ARG A 26 0.89 -3.41 5.58
C ARG A 26 -0.52 -3.95 5.37
N GLY A 27 -0.71 -4.74 4.32
CA GLY A 27 -1.95 -5.42 4.02
C GLY A 27 -1.70 -6.72 3.27
N THR A 28 -2.77 -7.46 3.01
CA THR A 28 -2.76 -8.68 2.19
C THR A 28 -3.81 -8.57 1.10
N PHE A 29 -3.54 -9.10 -0.09
CA PHE A 29 -4.47 -9.07 -1.22
C PHE A 29 -5.07 -10.46 -1.50
N GLY A 30 -6.40 -10.59 -1.42
CA GLY A 30 -7.08 -11.86 -1.68
C GLY A 30 -6.85 -12.95 -0.62
N PRO A 31 -7.30 -14.19 -0.87
CA PRO A 31 -7.05 -15.37 -0.02
C PRO A 31 -5.58 -15.56 0.33
N LYS A 32 -5.29 -16.24 1.44
CA LYS A 32 -3.93 -16.47 1.97
C LYS A 32 -2.98 -17.12 0.95
N ASP A 33 -3.52 -17.91 0.03
CA ASP A 33 -2.78 -18.64 -1.01
C ASP A 33 -2.64 -17.86 -2.33
N SER A 34 -3.16 -16.63 -2.39
CA SER A 34 -3.02 -15.76 -3.55
C SER A 34 -1.60 -15.20 -3.58
N SER A 35 -0.96 -15.14 -4.75
CA SER A 35 0.32 -14.45 -4.90
C SER A 35 0.13 -13.13 -5.63
N LEU A 36 0.73 -12.05 -5.12
CA LEU A 36 0.80 -10.76 -5.79
C LEU A 36 1.78 -10.76 -6.98
N GLY A 37 2.61 -11.79 -7.08
CA GLY A 37 3.57 -11.97 -8.17
C GLY A 37 4.60 -13.06 -7.86
N THR A 38 5.62 -13.13 -8.69
CA THR A 38 6.76 -14.05 -8.53
C THR A 38 8.02 -13.23 -8.30
N VAL A 39 8.76 -13.53 -7.23
CA VAL A 39 10.08 -12.93 -6.96
C VAL A 39 11.14 -13.78 -7.61
N TYR A 40 11.93 -13.16 -8.47
CA TYR A 40 13.10 -13.76 -9.11
C TYR A 40 14.37 -13.33 -8.36
N TYR A 41 15.13 -14.32 -7.90
CA TYR A 41 16.41 -14.10 -7.24
C TYR A 41 17.55 -14.21 -8.25
N ALA A 42 18.67 -13.52 -7.99
CA ALA A 42 19.84 -13.50 -8.87
C ALA A 42 20.50 -14.89 -9.07
N ASN A 43 20.21 -15.85 -8.19
CA ASN A 43 20.63 -17.25 -8.31
C ASN A 43 19.71 -18.09 -9.23
N GLY A 44 18.74 -17.47 -9.90
CA GLY A 44 17.82 -18.13 -10.83
C GLY A 44 16.63 -18.82 -10.16
N THR A 45 16.46 -18.72 -8.84
CA THR A 45 15.28 -19.28 -8.16
C THR A 45 14.09 -18.33 -8.24
N GLU A 46 12.90 -18.90 -8.39
CA GLU A 46 11.65 -18.18 -8.33
C GLU A 46 10.83 -18.60 -7.10
N LYS A 47 10.16 -17.64 -6.47
CA LYS A 47 9.30 -17.88 -5.31
C LYS A 47 8.04 -17.05 -5.43
N ALA A 48 6.89 -17.62 -5.07
CA ALA A 48 5.68 -16.84 -4.87
C ALA A 48 5.94 -15.74 -3.82
N ALA A 49 5.70 -14.48 -4.20
CA ALA A 49 5.84 -13.33 -3.30
C ALA A 49 4.86 -13.41 -2.10
N GLY A 50 3.82 -14.25 -2.21
CA GLY A 50 2.69 -14.25 -1.30
C GLY A 50 1.76 -13.07 -1.57
N ASN A 51 0.78 -12.86 -0.68
CA ASN A 51 -0.21 -11.79 -0.85
C ASN A 51 0.10 -10.51 -0.07
N GLY A 52 1.20 -10.45 0.67
CA GLY A 52 1.53 -9.32 1.51
C GLY A 52 2.00 -8.11 0.70
N PHE A 53 1.53 -6.93 1.06
CA PHE A 53 2.04 -5.67 0.50
C PHE A 53 2.30 -4.64 1.60
N THR A 54 3.21 -3.72 1.31
CA THR A 54 3.38 -2.45 2.04
C THR A 54 3.01 -1.31 1.10
N ILE A 55 2.19 -0.38 1.58
CA ILE A 55 1.82 0.84 0.84
C ILE A 55 2.15 2.07 1.68
N LYS A 56 2.66 3.09 0.99
CA LYS A 56 2.94 4.42 1.54
C LYS A 56 2.20 5.48 0.73
N ILE A 57 1.46 6.33 1.42
CA ILE A 57 0.81 7.52 0.84
C ILE A 57 1.39 8.80 1.45
N VAL A 58 1.37 9.86 0.64
CA VAL A 58 1.86 11.19 1.02
C VAL A 58 0.74 12.21 0.79
N ARG A 59 0.62 13.18 1.70
CA ARG A 59 -0.39 14.25 1.57
C ARG A 59 -0.13 15.13 0.35
N ALA A 60 -1.21 15.53 -0.30
CA ALA A 60 -1.23 16.45 -1.41
C ALA A 60 -2.57 17.22 -1.43
N PRO A 61 -2.85 18.04 -0.40
CA PRO A 61 -4.14 18.69 -0.20
C PRO A 61 -4.56 19.55 -1.39
N ASP A 62 -3.61 20.23 -2.04
CA ASP A 62 -3.89 21.19 -3.11
C ASP A 62 -3.52 20.67 -4.52
N LYS A 63 -3.01 19.44 -4.60
CA LYS A 63 -2.44 18.89 -5.85
C LYS A 63 -3.11 17.59 -6.31
N HIS A 64 -3.99 17.00 -5.49
CA HIS A 64 -4.59 15.71 -5.80
C HIS A 64 -6.05 15.63 -5.34
N LYS A 65 -6.92 15.05 -6.17
CA LYS A 65 -8.38 14.95 -5.95
C LYS A 65 -8.77 14.41 -4.56
N TYR A 66 -7.96 13.51 -4.02
CA TYR A 66 -8.21 12.85 -2.74
C TYR A 66 -7.42 13.45 -1.56
N GLY A 67 -6.65 14.51 -1.80
CA GLY A 67 -5.78 15.13 -0.79
C GLY A 67 -4.51 14.33 -0.45
N TYR A 68 -4.24 13.23 -1.15
CA TYR A 68 -3.04 12.39 -1.05
C TYR A 68 -2.78 11.64 -2.35
N TYR A 69 -1.56 11.16 -2.56
CA TYR A 69 -1.20 10.22 -3.63
C TYR A 69 -0.44 9.01 -3.05
N VAL A 70 -0.46 7.90 -3.78
CA VAL A 70 0.33 6.72 -3.44
C VAL A 70 1.77 6.96 -3.90
N GLN A 71 2.72 6.98 -2.97
CA GLN A 71 4.12 7.16 -3.30
C GLN A 71 4.77 5.83 -3.71
N THR A 72 4.47 4.75 -2.99
CA THR A 72 4.99 3.42 -3.31
C THR A 72 4.06 2.34 -2.79
N CYS A 73 4.00 1.22 -3.51
CA CYS A 73 3.35 -0.01 -3.10
C CYS A 73 4.21 -1.18 -3.60
N PHE A 74 4.66 -2.03 -2.69
CA PHE A 74 5.52 -3.16 -3.03
C PHE A 74 5.11 -4.43 -2.25
N PRO A 75 5.29 -5.62 -2.85
CA PRO A 75 5.09 -6.87 -2.14
C PRO A 75 6.12 -7.01 -0.99
N ASN A 76 5.73 -7.69 0.08
CA ASN A 76 6.62 -7.97 1.21
C ASN A 76 7.56 -9.14 0.92
#